data_AF-Q72BX4-F1
#
_entry.id   AF-Q72BX4-F1
#
_cell.length_a   1.000
_cell.length_b   1.000
_cell.length_c   1.000
_cell.angle_alpha   90.00
_cell.angle_beta   90.00
_cell.angle_gamma   90.00
#
_symmetry.space_group_name_H-M   'P 1'
#
loop_
_entity.id
_entity.type
_entity.pdbx_description
1 polymer ?
#
loop_
_entity_poly.entity_id
_entity_poly.type
_entity_poly.pdbx_seq_one_letter_code
_entity_poly.pdbx_strand_id
1 'polypeptide(L)'
;MHSQPLPAHISMFNDIIGELNVVVHSKTDELSLARKLRDIQKKATDLQNLNVPVGLSALGSVAAARGQWDLMHKYHKRSLQFVQEDVLILNYAVSMSYAGQFLDAINLIMTIYDSIKGDEKVLGSLVQWAFAAKDEKRFVQFSQAYRNVTGREHNLFIEYLEELDEIEKLTDVCTTLSAETFLASHG
;
A
#
# COMPACT_ATOMS: atom_id res chain seq x y z
N MET A 1 -4.30 -26.78 24.58
CA MET A 1 -3.07 -26.41 23.83
C MET A 1 -2.59 -25.08 24.37
N HIS A 2 -1.47 -25.06 25.10
CA HIS A 2 -0.87 -23.80 25.53
C HIS A 2 -0.09 -23.24 24.35
N SER A 3 -0.58 -22.16 23.74
CA SER A 3 0.15 -21.43 22.70
C SER A 3 1.46 -20.92 23.29
N GLN A 4 2.59 -21.30 22.70
CA GLN A 4 3.87 -20.73 23.09
C GLN A 4 3.85 -19.21 22.85
N PRO A 5 4.45 -18.41 23.75
CA PRO A 5 4.55 -16.97 23.54
C PRO A 5 5.36 -16.68 22.28
N LEU A 6 4.97 -15.63 21.55
CA LEU A 6 5.67 -15.20 20.35
C LEU A 6 7.15 -14.91 20.68
N PRO A 7 8.08 -15.22 19.75
CA PRO A 7 9.47 -14.79 19.88
C PRO A 7 9.58 -13.28 20.13
N ALA A 8 10.48 -12.86 21.02
CA ALA A 8 10.61 -11.47 21.46
C ALA A 8 10.78 -10.48 20.30
N HIS A 9 11.58 -10.83 19.29
CA HIS A 9 11.78 -9.98 18.12
C HIS A 9 10.50 -9.77 17.29
N ILE A 10 9.62 -10.77 17.21
CA ILE A 10 8.33 -10.68 16.51
C ILE A 10 7.38 -9.77 17.29
N SER A 11 7.32 -9.92 18.62
CA SER A 11 6.50 -9.04 19.46
C SER A 11 6.95 -7.58 19.34
N MET A 12 8.25 -7.31 19.51
CA MET A 12 8.82 -5.96 19.37
C MET A 12 8.57 -5.37 17.99
N PHE A 13 8.70 -6.18 16.94
CA PHE A 13 8.42 -5.75 15.57
C PHE A 13 6.96 -5.31 15.42
N ASN A 14 6.02 -6.15 15.85
CA ASN A 14 4.59 -5.84 15.78
C ASN A 14 4.23 -4.59 16.58
N ASP A 15 4.84 -4.40 17.76
CA ASP A 15 4.65 -3.19 18.58
C ASP A 15 5.13 -1.94 17.83
N ILE A 16 6.33 -1.99 17.22
CA ILE A 16 6.87 -0.88 16.43
C ILE A 16 5.96 -0.53 15.24
N ILE A 17 5.54 -1.54 14.47
CA ILE A 17 4.65 -1.31 13.31
C ILE A 17 3.29 -0.77 13.75
N GLY A 18 2.74 -1.30 14.85
CA GLY A 18 1.50 -0.79 15.45
C GLY A 18 1.61 0.68 15.85
N GLU A 19 2.68 1.06 16.55
CA GLU A 19 2.94 2.45 16.93
C GLU A 19 3.12 3.36 15.72
N LEU A 20 3.85 2.91 14.68
CA LEU A 20 4.02 3.66 13.44
C LEU A 20 2.69 3.89 12.73
N ASN A 21 1.82 2.87 12.66
CA ASN A 21 0.50 3.00 12.05
C ASN A 21 -0.34 4.05 12.80
N VAL A 22 -0.31 4.07 14.14
CA VAL A 22 -1.00 5.13 14.91
C VAL A 22 -0.42 6.51 14.59
N VAL A 23 0.90 6.61 14.53
CA VAL A 23 1.60 7.88 14.29
C VAL A 23 1.25 8.48 12.93
N VAL A 24 1.35 7.69 11.86
CA VAL A 24 1.11 8.11 10.47
C VAL A 24 -0.34 8.59 10.26
N HIS A 25 -1.30 8.06 11.00
CA HIS A 25 -2.71 8.44 10.91
C HIS A 25 -3.15 9.48 11.95
N SER A 26 -2.25 9.88 12.86
CA SER A 26 -2.61 10.83 13.94
C SER A 26 -2.46 12.29 13.50
N LYS A 27 -3.46 13.12 13.81
CA LYS A 27 -3.35 14.58 13.75
C LYS A 27 -2.67 15.09 15.02
N THR A 28 -1.37 14.88 15.15
CA THR A 28 -0.56 15.41 16.26
C THR A 28 0.37 16.52 15.77
N ASP A 29 0.74 17.45 16.67
CA ASP A 29 1.68 18.51 16.34
C ASP A 29 3.07 17.92 15.98
N GLU A 30 3.83 18.66 15.18
CA GLU A 30 5.12 18.22 14.63
C GLU A 30 6.12 17.83 15.72
N LEU A 31 6.11 18.49 16.87
CA LEU A 31 7.02 18.22 17.97
C LEU A 31 6.67 16.90 18.68
N SER A 32 5.39 16.68 18.96
CA SER A 32 4.89 15.41 19.49
C SER A 32 5.15 14.25 18.53
N LEU A 33 4.95 14.47 17.23
CA LEU A 33 5.27 13.51 16.17
C LEU A 33 6.77 13.15 16.17
N ALA A 34 7.64 14.15 16.17
CA ALA A 34 9.09 13.95 16.17
C ALA A 34 9.57 13.16 17.40
N ARG A 35 9.00 13.42 18.58
CA ARG A 35 9.31 12.69 19.82
C ARG A 35 8.90 11.22 19.71
N LYS A 36 7.65 10.94 19.29
CA LYS A 36 7.17 9.56 19.10
C LYS A 36 8.05 8.79 18.12
N LEU A 37 8.36 9.38 16.97
CA LEU A 37 9.22 8.74 15.97
C LEU A 37 10.64 8.50 16.51
N ARG A 38 11.16 9.37 17.39
CA ARG A 38 12.45 9.15 18.06
C ARG A 38 12.41 7.95 19.01
N ASP A 39 11.33 7.81 19.77
CA ASP A 39 11.18 6.68 20.70
C ASP A 39 11.04 5.36 19.93
N ILE A 40 10.26 5.36 18.85
CA ILE A 40 10.12 4.20 17.95
C ILE A 40 11.47 3.86 17.28
N GLN A 41 12.23 4.85 16.83
CA GLN A 41 13.57 4.65 16.28
C GLN A 41 14.49 3.93 17.27
N LYS A 42 14.42 4.29 18.56
CA LYS A 42 15.20 3.63 19.61
C LYS A 42 14.80 2.15 19.72
N LYS A 43 13.51 1.85 19.80
CA LYS A 43 12.99 0.47 19.81
C LYS A 43 13.44 -0.32 18.58
N ALA A 44 13.40 0.29 17.38
CA ALA A 44 13.86 -0.33 16.15
C ALA A 44 15.37 -0.61 16.14
N THR A 45 16.17 0.25 16.76
CA THR A 45 17.61 0.06 16.93
C THR A 45 17.89 -1.09 17.91
N ASP A 46 17.16 -1.15 19.02
CA ASP A 46 17.26 -2.26 19.98
C ASP A 46 16.85 -3.59 19.33
N LEU A 47 15.80 -3.57 18.50
CA LEU A 47 15.37 -4.72 17.71
C LEU A 47 16.42 -5.14 16.68
N GLN A 48 17.11 -4.19 16.03
CA GLN A 48 18.21 -4.50 15.10
C GLN A 48 19.35 -5.25 15.79
N ASN A 49 19.69 -4.88 17.03
CA ASN A 49 20.71 -5.57 17.80
C ASN A 49 20.30 -7.01 18.18
N LEU A 50 18.99 -7.25 18.34
CA LEU A 50 18.43 -8.56 18.65
C LEU A 50 18.26 -9.45 17.40
N ASN A 51 17.76 -8.87 16.31
CA ASN A 51 17.51 -9.52 15.03
C ASN A 51 17.73 -8.51 13.90
N VAL A 52 18.89 -8.61 13.25
CA VAL A 52 19.37 -7.63 12.26
C VAL A 52 18.39 -7.44 11.10
N PRO A 53 17.90 -8.50 10.40
CA PRO A 53 16.95 -8.32 9.31
C PRO A 53 15.67 -7.59 9.74
N VAL A 54 15.04 -8.05 10.83
CA VAL A 54 13.75 -7.51 11.27
C VAL A 54 13.89 -6.07 11.78
N GLY A 55 14.95 -5.78 12.52
CA GLY A 55 15.23 -4.41 12.97
C GLY A 55 15.58 -3.46 11.83
N LEU A 56 16.31 -3.92 10.80
CA LEU A 56 16.53 -3.13 9.58
C LEU A 56 15.20 -2.81 8.88
N SER A 57 14.29 -3.77 8.76
CA SER A 57 12.96 -3.51 8.20
C SER A 57 12.19 -2.48 9.03
N ALA A 58 12.22 -2.59 10.36
CA ALA A 58 11.59 -1.61 11.25
C ALA A 58 12.18 -0.20 11.08
N LEU A 59 13.52 -0.09 10.98
CA LEU A 59 14.21 1.17 10.71
C LEU A 59 13.82 1.77 9.35
N GLY A 60 13.60 0.91 8.33
CA GLY A 60 13.07 1.32 7.03
C GLY A 60 11.68 1.95 7.15
N SER A 61 10.78 1.34 7.91
CA SER A 61 9.44 1.89 8.17
C SER A 61 9.48 3.21 8.94
N VAL A 62 10.40 3.35 9.93
CA VAL A 62 10.60 4.63 10.65
C VAL A 62 11.12 5.71 9.71
N ALA A 63 12.07 5.38 8.82
CA ALA A 63 12.58 6.30 7.82
C ALA A 63 11.47 6.75 6.86
N ALA A 64 10.59 5.84 6.45
CA ALA A 64 9.41 6.17 5.63
C ALA A 64 8.48 7.16 6.35
N ALA A 65 8.15 6.90 7.63
CA ALA A 65 7.30 7.79 8.42
C ALA A 65 7.91 9.20 8.64
N ARG A 66 9.22 9.36 8.45
CA ARG A 66 9.93 10.65 8.50
C ARG A 66 10.12 11.32 7.14
N GLY A 67 9.68 10.71 6.05
CA GLY A 67 9.97 11.19 4.70
C GLY A 67 11.41 11.00 4.24
N GLN A 68 12.18 10.12 4.90
CA GLN A 68 13.58 9.86 4.59
C GLN A 68 13.70 8.71 3.57
N TRP A 69 13.26 8.95 2.35
CA TRP A 69 13.06 7.92 1.32
C TRP A 69 14.33 7.15 0.95
N ASP A 70 15.48 7.83 0.85
CA ASP A 70 16.75 7.16 0.56
C ASP A 70 17.16 6.18 1.68
N LEU A 71 16.96 6.59 2.94
CA LEU A 71 17.23 5.74 4.09
C LEU A 71 16.24 4.59 4.18
N MET A 72 14.97 4.82 3.88
CA MET A 72 13.94 3.79 3.78
C MET A 72 14.36 2.67 2.82
N HIS A 73 14.77 3.02 1.59
CA HIS A 73 15.26 2.04 0.63
C HIS A 73 16.51 1.31 1.12
N LYS A 74 17.47 2.05 1.67
CA LYS A 74 18.73 1.48 2.15
C LYS A 74 18.49 0.43 3.24
N TYR A 75 17.64 0.73 4.21
CA TYR A 75 17.36 -0.18 5.32
C TYR A 75 16.59 -1.42 4.85
N HIS A 76 15.53 -1.26 4.07
CA HIS A 76 14.74 -2.39 3.57
C HIS A 76 15.53 -3.29 2.61
N LYS A 77 16.25 -2.72 1.65
CA LYS A 77 17.11 -3.51 0.75
C LYS A 77 18.18 -4.28 1.53
N ARG A 78 18.78 -3.66 2.56
CA ARG A 78 19.75 -4.34 3.41
C ARG A 78 19.11 -5.45 4.25
N SER A 79 17.88 -5.26 4.75
CA SER A 79 17.11 -6.31 5.43
C SER A 79 16.94 -7.53 4.52
N LEU A 80 16.47 -7.30 3.28
CA LEU A 80 16.21 -8.35 2.29
C LEU A 80 17.47 -9.06 1.76
N GLN A 81 18.66 -8.44 1.91
CA GLN A 81 19.93 -9.11 1.63
C GLN A 81 20.26 -10.21 2.64
N PHE A 82 19.74 -10.13 3.88
CA PHE A 82 19.93 -11.17 4.87
C PHE A 82 18.90 -12.30 4.74
N VAL A 83 17.63 -11.96 4.52
CA VAL A 83 16.55 -12.93 4.37
C VAL A 83 15.41 -12.36 3.52
N GLN A 84 14.84 -13.19 2.65
CA GLN A 84 13.69 -12.82 1.82
C GLN A 84 12.43 -13.47 2.39
N GLU A 85 11.84 -12.83 3.40
CA GLU A 85 10.57 -13.24 3.98
C GLU A 85 9.44 -12.33 3.49
N ASP A 86 8.27 -12.93 3.22
CA ASP A 86 7.09 -12.24 2.71
C ASP A 86 6.72 -11.02 3.56
N VAL A 87 6.83 -11.11 4.88
CA VAL A 87 6.54 -10.00 5.79
C VAL A 87 7.47 -8.80 5.57
N LEU A 88 8.76 -9.04 5.30
CA LEU A 88 9.73 -7.97 5.07
C LEU A 88 9.52 -7.32 3.70
N ILE A 89 9.18 -8.12 2.70
CA ILE A 89 8.83 -7.67 1.35
C ILE A 89 7.57 -6.80 1.41
N LEU A 90 6.54 -7.25 2.13
CA LEU A 90 5.30 -6.50 2.33
C LEU A 90 5.56 -5.15 3.03
N ASN A 91 6.35 -5.14 4.11
CA ASN A 91 6.67 -3.90 4.83
C ASN A 91 7.42 -2.88 3.96
N TYR A 92 8.31 -3.36 3.10
CA TYR A 92 9.02 -2.51 2.17
C TYR A 92 8.07 -1.91 1.13
N ALA A 93 7.20 -2.73 0.54
CA ALA A 93 6.19 -2.24 -0.41
C ALA A 93 5.24 -1.21 0.21
N VAL A 94 4.76 -1.46 1.44
CA VAL A 94 3.96 -0.48 2.18
C VAL A 94 4.75 0.82 2.40
N SER A 95 6.03 0.73 2.75
CA SER A 95 6.89 1.91 2.91
C SER A 95 7.10 2.70 1.60
N MET A 96 7.22 2.01 0.46
CA MET A 96 7.28 2.64 -0.87
C MET A 96 5.98 3.37 -1.20
N SER A 97 4.82 2.82 -0.82
CA SER A 97 3.53 3.46 -1.04
C SER A 97 3.42 4.82 -0.33
N TYR A 98 3.98 4.95 0.88
CA TYR A 98 4.08 6.25 1.58
C TYR A 98 4.98 7.27 0.86
N ALA A 99 5.95 6.81 0.06
CA ALA A 99 6.77 7.65 -0.80
C ALA A 99 6.10 7.94 -2.17
N GLY A 100 4.88 7.45 -2.41
CA GLY A 100 4.17 7.58 -3.69
C GLY A 100 4.69 6.66 -4.80
N GLN A 101 5.57 5.69 -4.47
CA GLN A 101 6.18 4.78 -5.44
C GLN A 101 5.30 3.54 -5.69
N PHE A 102 4.06 3.78 -6.11
CA PHE A 102 3.02 2.75 -6.16
C PHE A 102 3.33 1.60 -7.14
N LEU A 103 3.84 1.89 -8.34
CA LEU A 103 4.22 0.84 -9.29
C LEU A 103 5.34 -0.05 -8.75
N ASP A 104 6.36 0.53 -8.13
CA ASP A 104 7.47 -0.23 -7.54
C ASP A 104 7.00 -1.08 -6.36
N ALA A 105 6.11 -0.54 -5.52
CA ALA A 105 5.47 -1.27 -4.43
C ALA A 105 4.66 -2.49 -4.95
N ILE A 106 3.85 -2.29 -5.99
CA ILE A 106 3.07 -3.36 -6.64
C ILE A 106 4.02 -4.41 -7.21
N ASN A 107 5.02 -4.01 -8.00
CA ASN A 107 5.96 -4.93 -8.62
C ASN A 107 6.71 -5.77 -7.57
N LEU A 108 7.06 -5.17 -6.43
CA LEU A 108 7.67 -5.87 -5.31
C LEU A 108 6.70 -6.88 -4.67
N ILE A 109 5.45 -6.49 -4.39
CA ILE A 109 4.45 -7.42 -3.85
C ILE A 109 4.18 -8.58 -4.80
N MET A 110 4.22 -8.36 -6.11
CA MET A 110 3.97 -9.44 -7.08
C MET A 110 4.93 -10.63 -6.92
N THR A 111 6.10 -10.44 -6.30
CA THR A 111 7.04 -11.53 -6.00
C THR A 111 6.54 -12.52 -4.94
N ILE A 112 5.61 -12.08 -4.09
CA ILE A 112 5.00 -12.87 -2.99
C ILE A 112 3.48 -13.00 -3.11
N TYR A 113 2.91 -12.56 -4.24
CA TYR A 113 1.46 -12.43 -4.40
C TYR A 113 0.71 -13.74 -4.17
N ASP A 114 1.25 -14.87 -4.62
CA ASP A 114 0.60 -16.17 -4.44
C ASP A 114 0.40 -16.55 -2.96
N SER A 115 1.30 -16.12 -2.08
CA SER A 115 1.20 -16.32 -0.63
C SER A 115 0.17 -15.41 0.03
N ILE A 116 -0.06 -14.21 -0.52
CA ILE A 116 -0.82 -13.15 0.17
C ILE A 116 -2.13 -12.75 -0.52
N LYS A 117 -2.44 -13.29 -1.71
CA LYS A 117 -3.66 -12.97 -2.49
C LYS A 117 -4.99 -13.31 -1.82
N GLY A 118 -4.97 -13.96 -0.66
CA GLY A 118 -6.17 -14.21 0.16
C GLY A 118 -6.40 -13.17 1.26
N ASP A 119 -5.47 -12.24 1.48
CA ASP A 119 -5.58 -11.22 2.53
C ASP A 119 -6.35 -10.00 2.00
N GLU A 120 -7.50 -9.73 2.61
CA GLU A 120 -8.35 -8.59 2.28
C GLU A 120 -7.63 -7.24 2.35
N LYS A 121 -6.80 -7.03 3.38
CA LYS A 121 -6.12 -5.74 3.61
C LYS A 121 -5.04 -5.52 2.55
N VAL A 122 -4.32 -6.57 2.19
CA VAL A 122 -3.34 -6.54 1.10
C VAL A 122 -4.03 -6.21 -0.21
N LEU A 123 -5.12 -6.92 -0.55
CA LEU A 123 -5.86 -6.67 -1.77
C LEU A 123 -6.44 -5.25 -1.83
N GLY A 124 -7.03 -4.76 -0.73
CA GLY A 124 -7.50 -3.37 -0.65
C GLY A 124 -6.38 -2.35 -0.86
N SER A 125 -5.18 -2.63 -0.35
CA SER A 125 -4.00 -1.78 -0.59
C SER A 125 -3.56 -1.81 -2.06
N LEU A 126 -3.54 -2.99 -2.68
CA LEU A 126 -3.20 -3.15 -4.10
C LEU A 126 -4.18 -2.44 -5.03
N VAL A 127 -5.49 -2.46 -4.72
CA VAL A 127 -6.51 -1.69 -5.43
C VAL A 127 -6.19 -0.19 -5.34
N GLN A 128 -5.94 0.33 -4.14
CA GLN A 128 -5.61 1.74 -3.94
C GLN A 128 -4.33 2.15 -4.67
N TRP A 129 -3.28 1.33 -4.59
CA TRP A 129 -2.01 1.63 -5.23
C TRP A 129 -2.12 1.60 -6.76
N ALA A 130 -2.85 0.63 -7.32
CA ALA A 130 -3.03 0.54 -8.77
C ALA A 130 -3.86 1.73 -9.30
N PHE A 131 -4.89 2.15 -8.56
CA PHE A 131 -5.66 3.35 -8.85
C PHE A 131 -4.77 4.61 -8.83
N ALA A 132 -4.00 4.81 -7.74
CA ALA A 132 -3.09 5.96 -7.61
C ALA A 132 -1.97 5.96 -8.67
N ALA A 133 -1.53 4.78 -9.10
CA ALA A 133 -0.57 4.57 -10.18
C ALA A 133 -1.16 4.81 -11.59
N LYS A 134 -2.49 4.92 -11.70
CA LYS A 134 -3.21 4.91 -12.99
C LYS A 134 -2.93 3.64 -13.82
N ASP A 135 -2.68 2.51 -13.16
CA ASP A 135 -2.50 1.21 -13.80
C ASP A 135 -3.87 0.51 -13.89
N GLU A 136 -4.68 0.93 -14.87
CA GLU A 136 -6.08 0.49 -15.04
C GLU A 136 -6.20 -1.04 -15.11
N LYS A 137 -5.27 -1.69 -15.83
CA LYS A 137 -5.26 -3.15 -15.98
C LYS A 137 -5.14 -3.84 -14.63
N ARG A 138 -4.15 -3.43 -13.81
CA ARG A 138 -3.97 -4.03 -12.49
C ARG A 138 -5.03 -3.58 -11.50
N PHE A 139 -5.56 -2.36 -11.63
CA PHE A 139 -6.65 -1.87 -10.82
C PHE A 139 -7.90 -2.75 -10.97
N VAL A 140 -8.35 -3.02 -12.19
CA VAL A 140 -9.47 -3.93 -12.46
C VAL A 140 -9.18 -5.34 -11.94
N GLN A 141 -7.96 -5.85 -12.20
CA GLN A 141 -7.55 -7.18 -11.75
C GLN A 141 -7.62 -7.33 -10.22
N PHE A 142 -7.08 -6.37 -9.47
CA PHE A 142 -7.08 -6.41 -8.02
C PHE A 142 -8.47 -6.15 -7.43
N SER A 143 -9.29 -5.31 -8.06
CA SER A 143 -10.68 -5.09 -7.63
C SER A 143 -11.52 -6.36 -7.76
N GLN A 144 -11.35 -7.11 -8.86
CA GLN A 144 -11.99 -8.41 -9.00
C GLN A 144 -11.50 -9.43 -7.97
N ALA A 145 -10.18 -9.47 -7.70
CA ALA A 145 -9.62 -10.34 -6.68
C ALA A 145 -10.17 -9.99 -5.27
N TYR A 146 -10.25 -8.69 -4.95
CA TYR A 146 -10.86 -8.19 -3.71
C TYR A 146 -12.32 -8.65 -3.58
N ARG A 147 -13.12 -8.50 -4.63
CA ARG A 147 -14.50 -8.97 -4.66
C ARG A 147 -14.60 -10.48 -4.46
N ASN A 148 -13.73 -11.26 -5.11
CA ASN A 148 -13.73 -12.72 -4.98
C ASN A 148 -13.43 -13.18 -3.55
N VAL A 149 -12.57 -12.46 -2.82
CA VAL A 149 -12.21 -12.78 -1.43
C VAL A 149 -13.26 -12.29 -0.44
N THR A 150 -13.84 -11.11 -0.66
CA THR A 150 -14.70 -10.43 0.33
C THR A 150 -16.19 -10.54 0.05
N GLY A 151 -16.58 -10.88 -1.18
CA GLY A 151 -17.96 -10.86 -1.66
C GLY A 151 -18.52 -9.46 -1.96
N ARG A 152 -17.72 -8.40 -1.85
CA ARG A 152 -18.13 -7.00 -2.03
C ARG A 152 -17.21 -6.25 -2.98
N GLU A 153 -17.75 -5.24 -3.66
CA GLU A 153 -16.93 -4.32 -4.47
C GLU A 153 -16.10 -3.40 -3.58
N HIS A 154 -14.91 -3.03 -4.05
CA HIS A 154 -14.09 -2.01 -3.40
C HIS A 154 -14.64 -0.62 -3.76
N ASN A 155 -14.69 0.33 -2.80
CA ASN A 155 -15.28 1.66 -3.02
C ASN A 155 -14.69 2.40 -4.22
N LEU A 156 -13.36 2.41 -4.37
CA LEU A 156 -12.70 3.02 -5.54
C LEU A 156 -13.14 2.40 -6.88
N PHE A 157 -13.50 1.11 -6.89
CA PHE A 157 -13.99 0.46 -8.10
C PHE A 157 -15.43 0.84 -8.40
N ILE A 158 -16.26 1.07 -7.36
CA ILE A 158 -17.61 1.62 -7.53
C ILE A 158 -17.52 3.02 -8.14
N GLU A 159 -16.70 3.91 -7.56
CA GLU A 159 -16.48 5.27 -8.06
C GLU A 159 -15.99 5.26 -9.53
N TYR A 160 -15.05 4.36 -9.86
CA TYR A 160 -14.57 4.19 -11.23
C TYR A 160 -15.67 3.79 -12.21
N LEU A 161 -16.58 2.88 -11.84
CA LEU A 161 -17.68 2.46 -12.70
C LEU A 161 -18.72 3.57 -12.89
N GLU A 162 -18.97 4.38 -11.86
CA GLU A 162 -19.85 5.56 -11.95
C GLU A 162 -19.28 6.60 -12.93
N GLU A 163 -17.98 6.87 -12.87
CA GLU A 163 -17.32 7.77 -13.82
C GLU A 163 -17.39 7.25 -15.27
N LEU A 164 -17.21 5.94 -15.48
CA LEU A 164 -17.33 5.34 -16.82
C LEU A 164 -18.74 5.45 -17.39
N ASP A 165 -19.77 5.20 -16.58
CA ASP A 165 -21.17 5.33 -16.99
C ASP A 165 -21.53 6.77 -17.36
N GLU A 166 -20.99 7.77 -16.63
CA GLU A 166 -21.12 9.18 -17.00
C GLU A 166 -20.45 9.50 -18.35
N ILE A 167 -19.26 8.98 -18.60
CA ILE A 167 -18.53 9.17 -19.86
C ILE A 167 -19.28 8.53 -21.03
N GLU A 168 -19.82 7.33 -20.85
CA GLU A 168 -20.60 6.63 -21.87
C GLU A 168 -21.85 7.43 -22.25
N LYS A 169 -22.61 7.90 -21.26
CA LYS A 169 -23.78 8.78 -21.48
C LYS A 169 -23.43 10.06 -22.22
N LEU A 170 -22.32 10.71 -21.88
CA LEU A 170 -21.87 11.92 -22.59
C LEU A 170 -21.48 11.62 -24.03
N THR A 171 -20.83 10.48 -24.28
CA THR A 171 -20.43 10.05 -25.62
C THR A 171 -21.67 9.79 -26.50
N ASP A 172 -22.70 9.14 -25.96
CA ASP A 172 -23.97 8.91 -26.65
C ASP A 172 -24.69 10.23 -27.01
N VAL A 173 -24.69 11.21 -26.10
CA VAL A 173 -25.26 12.55 -26.39
C VAL A 173 -24.46 13.27 -27.48
N CYS A 174 -23.13 13.22 -27.44
CA CYS A 174 -22.31 13.85 -28.47
C CYS A 174 -22.52 13.20 -29.84
N THR A 175 -22.62 11.87 -29.93
CA THR A 175 -22.82 11.17 -31.20
C THR A 175 -24.20 11.46 -31.81
N THR A 176 -25.26 11.51 -31.00
CA THR A 176 -26.62 11.88 -31.44
C THR A 176 -26.68 13.32 -31.95
N LEU A 177 -26.15 14.29 -31.21
CA LEU A 177 -26.07 15.69 -31.65
C LEU A 177 -25.26 15.84 -32.95
N SER A 178 -24.15 15.10 -33.09
CA SER A 178 -23.33 15.12 -34.31
C SER A 178 -24.12 14.64 -35.53
N ALA A 179 -24.91 13.57 -35.37
CA ALA A 179 -25.74 13.01 -36.42
C ALA A 179 -26.88 13.97 -36.83
N GLU A 180 -27.53 14.61 -35.87
CA GLU A 180 -28.58 15.61 -36.13
C GLU A 180 -28.04 16.85 -36.86
N THR A 181 -26.87 17.35 -36.44
CA THR A 181 -26.21 18.51 -37.07
C THR A 181 -25.76 18.20 -38.50
N PHE A 182 -25.29 16.98 -38.75
CA PHE A 182 -24.93 16.51 -40.09
C PHE A 182 -26.14 16.43 -41.02
N LEU A 183 -27.26 15.87 -40.54
CA LEU A 183 -28.51 15.80 -41.31
C LEU A 183 -29.08 17.20 -41.60
N ALA A 184 -29.04 18.13 -40.63
CA ALA A 184 -29.53 19.50 -40.80
C ALA A 184 -28.69 20.37 -41.76
N SER A 185 -27.43 19.99 -42.02
CA SER A 185 -26.53 20.73 -42.93
C SER A 185 -26.48 20.17 -44.35
N HIS A 186 -27.08 19.00 -44.60
CA HIS A 186 -27.03 18.29 -45.88
C HIS A 186 -28.42 17.87 -46.41
N GLY A 187 -29.51 18.33 -45.79
CA GLY A 187 -30.90 18.20 -46.27
C GLY A 187 -31.45 19.55 -46.73
#